data_AF-A0A7Y4KUR9-F1
#
_entry.id   AF-A0A7Y4KUR9-F1
#
_cell.length_a   1.000
_cell.length_b   1.000
_cell.length_c   1.000
_cell.angle_alpha   90.00
_cell.angle_beta   90.00
_cell.angle_gamma   90.00
#
_symmetry.space_group_name_H-M   'P 1'
#
loop_
_entity.id
_entity.type
_entity.pdbx_description
1 polymer ?
#
loop_
_entity_poly.entity_id
_entity_poly.type
_entity_poly.pdbx_seq_one_letter_code
_entity_poly.pdbx_strand_id
1 'polypeptide(L)'
;MLVVSSDSGYVEEAFAWARDQALAWVRTGPGNLPSYWAGYPSRELFYLRDVAHQAAGAHLLGLDAENFAMFRHFARSATPARKWFPLWAFHFDGRIAALDHHSDEHFVREIPAVFDLTYRALEQYDWTGDRRWLDDPDLAAYYRTCVGEFVTAHDSDGDGVPEAGGTADIFLGTATYNEREAPLLIAGDGLAAQYAVLRKLGRDAEADRLQAIYQTWWRDDHFARGVTTDGLDFDWGLESHTLAALFGLGGTDQHLDWLEAKMTSDPPKNIESKSYYPELLFKYGRDESAWQWTKHLIDSRDDYPEISFTVVEHLVAGLLGLRPRAGDAVLAVDSHLPAELGVLTADHIRVGGWDLRITQEARHTTEVTVHSGPGPLTVVVAGTPHLLGPGETARVSTPTKDRS
;
A
#
# COMPACT_ATOMS: atom_id res chain seq x y z
N MET A 1 -11.39 19.71 6.65
CA MET A 1 -11.73 18.30 6.30
C MET A 1 -11.54 18.17 4.80
N LEU A 2 -10.96 17.08 4.33
CA LEU A 2 -10.70 16.84 2.91
C LEU A 2 -11.97 16.99 2.07
N VAL A 3 -11.87 17.74 0.97
CA VAL A 3 -12.95 17.95 0.00
C VAL A 3 -12.42 17.64 -1.39
N VAL A 4 -13.22 16.94 -2.20
CA VAL A 4 -12.94 16.69 -3.62
C VAL A 4 -14.02 17.35 -4.46
N SER A 5 -13.62 18.03 -5.52
CA SER A 5 -14.52 18.57 -6.56
C SER A 5 -13.96 18.27 -7.95
N SER A 6 -14.82 18.02 -8.93
CA SER A 6 -14.43 17.66 -10.29
C SER A 6 -15.44 18.17 -11.31
N ASP A 7 -15.07 18.15 -12.59
CA ASP A 7 -16.03 18.28 -13.69
C ASP A 7 -16.91 17.01 -13.88
N SER A 8 -16.66 15.96 -13.10
CA SER A 8 -17.44 14.73 -13.04
C SER A 8 -18.19 14.59 -11.70
N GLY A 9 -19.52 14.70 -11.74
CA GLY A 9 -20.37 14.45 -10.57
C GLY A 9 -20.24 13.02 -10.02
N TYR A 10 -19.87 12.05 -10.87
CA TYR A 10 -19.57 10.68 -10.46
C TYR A 10 -18.40 10.62 -9.46
N VAL A 11 -17.33 11.39 -9.70
CA VAL A 11 -16.16 11.45 -8.80
C VAL A 11 -16.55 12.06 -7.46
N GLU A 12 -17.33 13.14 -7.48
CA GLU A 12 -17.77 13.82 -6.26
C GLU A 12 -18.68 12.91 -5.39
N GLU A 13 -19.64 12.22 -6.03
CA GLU A 13 -20.51 11.24 -5.36
C GLU A 13 -19.73 10.03 -4.83
N ALA A 14 -18.76 9.54 -5.60
CA ALA A 14 -17.90 8.43 -5.20
C ALA A 14 -17.06 8.78 -3.96
N PHE A 15 -16.41 9.94 -3.96
CA PHE A 15 -15.63 10.41 -2.83
C PHE A 15 -16.49 10.61 -1.58
N ALA A 16 -17.67 11.24 -1.72
CA ALA A 16 -18.58 11.46 -0.61
C ALA A 16 -19.00 10.14 0.05
N TRP A 17 -19.41 9.14 -0.75
CA TRP A 17 -19.73 7.81 -0.23
C TRP A 17 -18.54 7.14 0.45
N ALA A 18 -17.37 7.13 -0.22
CA ALA A 18 -16.20 6.42 0.27
C ALA A 18 -15.72 7.00 1.61
N ARG A 19 -15.68 8.34 1.72
CA ARG A 19 -15.40 9.04 2.97
C ARG A 19 -16.37 8.65 4.08
N ASP A 20 -17.67 8.76 3.81
CA ASP A 20 -18.70 8.54 4.83
C ASP A 20 -18.69 7.06 5.29
N GLN A 21 -18.48 6.13 4.37
CA GLN A 21 -18.37 4.70 4.66
C GLN A 21 -17.10 4.38 5.47
N ALA A 22 -15.93 4.90 5.05
CA ALA A 22 -14.66 4.71 5.76
C ALA A 22 -14.72 5.23 7.20
N LEU A 23 -15.28 6.43 7.40
CA LEU A 23 -15.46 7.01 8.73
C LEU A 23 -16.46 6.22 9.60
N ALA A 24 -17.45 5.57 9.00
CA ALA A 24 -18.38 4.70 9.72
C ALA A 24 -17.71 3.41 10.27
N TRP A 25 -16.54 3.04 9.74
CA TRP A 25 -15.76 1.90 10.23
C TRP A 25 -14.89 2.23 11.45
N VAL A 26 -14.75 3.50 11.84
CA VAL A 26 -13.97 3.89 13.02
C VAL A 26 -14.56 3.29 14.30
N ARG A 27 -13.69 2.76 15.16
CA ARG A 27 -14.02 2.10 16.44
C ARG A 27 -13.30 2.69 17.65
N THR A 28 -12.56 3.79 17.46
CA THR A 28 -11.95 4.57 18.53
C THR A 28 -12.98 4.98 19.59
N GLY A 29 -12.73 4.63 20.85
CA GLY A 29 -13.64 4.93 21.96
C GLY A 29 -13.27 4.22 23.27
N PRO A 30 -14.06 4.42 24.35
CA PRO A 30 -13.79 3.80 25.64
C PRO A 30 -13.68 2.27 25.55
N GLY A 31 -12.57 1.72 26.03
CA GLY A 31 -12.30 0.28 26.01
C GLY A 31 -11.65 -0.23 24.72
N ASN A 32 -11.64 0.56 23.65
CA ASN A 32 -10.99 0.23 22.39
C ASN A 32 -9.68 0.99 22.23
N LEU A 33 -8.73 0.37 21.52
CA LEU A 33 -7.62 1.07 20.88
C LEU A 33 -8.17 2.07 19.84
N PRO A 34 -7.48 3.19 19.59
CA PRO A 34 -7.71 3.95 18.37
C PRO A 34 -7.57 2.99 17.17
N SER A 35 -8.67 2.74 16.48
CA SER A 35 -8.74 1.72 15.45
C SER A 35 -9.95 1.94 14.55
N TYR A 36 -9.95 1.25 13.42
CA TYR A 36 -11.08 1.10 12.54
C TYR A 36 -11.21 -0.37 12.12
N TRP A 37 -12.38 -0.73 11.62
CA TRP A 37 -12.64 -2.07 11.10
C TRP A 37 -11.78 -2.35 9.87
N ALA A 38 -11.06 -3.46 9.87
CA ALA A 38 -10.21 -3.84 8.75
C ALA A 38 -10.32 -5.35 8.57
N GLY A 39 -11.09 -5.81 7.59
CA GLY A 39 -11.49 -7.22 7.41
C GLY A 39 -13.00 -7.39 7.30
N TYR A 40 -13.48 -8.63 7.27
CA TYR A 40 -14.90 -8.94 7.07
C TYR A 40 -15.86 -8.15 8.01
N PRO A 41 -16.96 -7.56 7.51
CA PRO A 41 -17.95 -6.83 8.32
C PRO A 41 -18.61 -7.64 9.43
N SER A 42 -18.54 -8.98 9.36
CA SER A 42 -19.07 -9.90 10.37
C SER A 42 -18.09 -10.20 11.51
N ARG A 43 -16.83 -9.74 11.42
CA ARG A 43 -15.77 -10.00 12.39
C ARG A 43 -15.33 -8.70 13.03
N GLU A 44 -15.63 -8.50 14.31
CA GLU A 44 -15.25 -7.31 15.10
C GLU A 44 -13.73 -7.26 15.38
N LEU A 45 -12.95 -7.12 14.32
CA LEU A 45 -11.50 -7.26 14.28
C LEU A 45 -10.88 -6.20 13.35
N PHE A 46 -9.58 -6.00 13.52
CA PHE A 46 -8.73 -5.40 12.50
C PHE A 46 -7.61 -6.39 12.12
N TYR A 47 -7.49 -6.66 10.82
CA TYR A 47 -6.58 -7.59 10.18
C TYR A 47 -5.35 -6.84 9.63
N LEU A 48 -4.18 -7.48 9.73
CA LEU A 48 -2.90 -6.86 9.41
C LEU A 48 -2.84 -6.37 7.96
N ARG A 49 -3.12 -7.26 7.01
CA ARG A 49 -3.11 -6.95 5.57
C ARG A 49 -4.05 -5.79 5.25
N ASP A 50 -5.27 -5.88 5.76
CA ASP A 50 -6.29 -4.86 5.57
C ASP A 50 -5.88 -3.49 6.13
N VAL A 51 -5.31 -3.45 7.34
CA VAL A 51 -4.80 -2.20 7.91
C VAL A 51 -3.67 -1.63 7.03
N ALA A 52 -2.79 -2.48 6.51
CA ALA A 52 -1.67 -2.06 5.66
C ALA A 52 -2.15 -1.36 4.38
N HIS A 53 -3.18 -1.89 3.72
CA HIS A 53 -3.75 -1.33 2.49
C HIS A 53 -4.80 -0.24 2.71
N GLN A 54 -5.36 -0.08 3.91
CA GLN A 54 -6.26 1.03 4.25
C GLN A 54 -5.52 2.32 4.64
N ALA A 55 -4.25 2.21 5.02
CA ALA A 55 -3.55 3.24 5.78
C ALA A 55 -3.43 4.59 5.06
N ALA A 56 -3.19 4.61 3.75
CA ALA A 56 -3.08 5.88 3.00
C ALA A 56 -4.44 6.59 2.87
N GLY A 57 -5.51 5.85 2.54
CA GLY A 57 -6.87 6.36 2.60
C GLY A 57 -7.26 6.87 3.99
N ALA A 58 -6.89 6.15 5.05
CA ALA A 58 -7.14 6.54 6.43
C ALA A 58 -6.40 7.83 6.82
N HIS A 59 -5.14 7.99 6.39
CA HIS A 59 -4.37 9.24 6.57
C HIS A 59 -5.08 10.44 5.94
N LEU A 60 -5.53 10.29 4.68
CA LEU A 60 -6.25 11.34 3.95
C LEU A 60 -7.54 11.77 4.65
N LEU A 61 -8.14 10.87 5.44
CA LEU A 61 -9.33 11.14 6.27
C LEU A 61 -9.00 11.64 7.69
N GLY A 62 -7.72 11.80 8.04
CA GLY A 62 -7.26 12.30 9.33
C GLY A 62 -7.22 11.24 10.44
N LEU A 63 -7.10 9.96 10.09
CA LEU A 63 -7.08 8.83 11.02
C LEU A 63 -5.66 8.38 11.40
N ASP A 64 -4.73 9.33 11.51
CA ASP A 64 -3.33 9.07 11.82
C ASP A 64 -3.13 8.41 13.19
N ALA A 65 -4.01 8.72 14.16
CA ALA A 65 -3.94 8.14 15.50
C ALA A 65 -4.34 6.66 15.49
N GLU A 66 -5.36 6.31 14.71
CA GLU A 66 -5.83 4.95 14.47
C GLU A 66 -4.76 4.13 13.73
N ASN A 67 -4.20 4.67 12.64
CA ASN A 67 -3.08 4.06 11.92
C ASN A 67 -1.94 3.76 12.88
N PHE A 68 -1.44 4.79 13.58
CA PHE A 68 -0.30 4.63 14.48
C PHE A 68 -0.54 3.57 15.56
N ALA A 69 -1.72 3.57 16.18
CA ALA A 69 -2.07 2.61 17.23
C ALA A 69 -2.13 1.17 16.71
N MET A 70 -2.76 0.93 15.55
CA MET A 70 -2.88 -0.42 14.99
C MET A 70 -1.54 -0.97 14.49
N PHE A 71 -0.78 -0.19 13.73
CA PHE A 71 0.54 -0.59 13.25
C PHE A 71 1.49 -0.92 14.40
N ARG A 72 1.53 -0.06 15.43
CA ARG A 72 2.33 -0.30 16.63
C ARG A 72 1.89 -1.57 17.36
N HIS A 73 0.59 -1.84 17.42
CA HIS A 73 0.06 -3.03 18.08
C HIS A 73 0.44 -4.33 17.35
N PHE A 74 0.41 -4.33 16.02
CA PHE A 74 0.95 -5.43 15.21
C PHE A 74 2.45 -5.60 15.38
N ALA A 75 3.24 -4.52 15.29
CA ALA A 75 4.70 -4.56 15.45
C ALA A 75 5.12 -5.18 16.79
N ARG A 76 4.46 -4.79 17.89
CA ARG A 76 4.72 -5.33 19.23
C ARG A 76 4.43 -6.83 19.36
N SER A 77 3.57 -7.38 18.50
CA SER A 77 3.19 -8.79 18.56
C SER A 77 4.24 -9.73 17.97
N ALA A 78 5.14 -9.21 17.13
CA ALA A 78 6.27 -9.95 16.58
C ALA A 78 7.32 -10.21 17.67
N THR A 79 7.42 -11.47 18.10
CA THR A 79 8.29 -11.87 19.22
C THR A 79 9.13 -13.11 18.86
N PRO A 80 10.19 -13.44 19.61
CA PRO A 80 10.97 -14.65 19.36
C PRO A 80 10.14 -15.93 19.38
N ALA A 81 9.14 -16.00 20.28
CA ALA A 81 8.25 -17.16 20.39
C ALA A 81 7.45 -17.43 19.11
N ARG A 82 7.11 -16.36 18.38
CA ARG A 82 6.40 -16.41 17.10
C ARG A 82 7.34 -16.34 15.89
N LYS A 83 8.64 -16.59 16.11
CA LYS A 83 9.69 -16.45 15.09
C LYS A 83 9.60 -15.13 14.32
N TRP A 84 9.30 -14.06 15.07
CA TRP A 84 9.20 -12.69 14.58
C TRP A 84 8.09 -12.39 13.56
N PHE A 85 7.14 -13.29 13.36
CA PHE A 85 5.89 -12.94 12.68
C PHE A 85 5.00 -12.08 13.59
N PRO A 86 4.41 -10.98 13.08
CA PRO A 86 3.30 -10.32 13.75
C PRO A 86 2.05 -11.22 13.72
N LEU A 87 1.14 -11.02 14.66
CA LEU A 87 -0.15 -11.69 14.67
C LEU A 87 -1.07 -11.13 13.58
N TRP A 88 -1.95 -11.98 13.05
CA TRP A 88 -2.80 -11.65 11.92
C TRP A 88 -3.91 -10.64 12.24
N ALA A 89 -4.54 -10.75 13.42
CA ALA A 89 -5.70 -9.93 13.76
C ALA A 89 -5.88 -9.72 15.27
N PHE A 90 -6.56 -8.62 15.61
CA PHE A 90 -6.93 -8.27 16.97
C PHE A 90 -8.36 -7.75 17.03
N HIS A 91 -8.99 -7.93 18.20
CA HIS A 91 -10.20 -7.19 18.55
C HIS A 91 -9.89 -5.71 18.77
N PHE A 92 -10.91 -4.85 18.67
CA PHE A 92 -10.76 -3.40 18.88
C PHE A 92 -10.23 -3.03 20.27
N ASP A 93 -10.43 -3.87 21.29
CA ASP A 93 -9.84 -3.69 22.64
C ASP A 93 -8.37 -4.14 22.75
N GLY A 94 -7.78 -4.61 21.65
CA GLY A 94 -6.40 -5.05 21.56
C GLY A 94 -6.16 -6.52 21.94
N ARG A 95 -7.20 -7.28 22.32
CA ARG A 95 -7.06 -8.73 22.55
C ARG A 95 -6.78 -9.46 21.24
N ILE A 96 -5.97 -10.51 21.32
CA ILE A 96 -5.65 -11.40 20.19
C ILE A 96 -6.93 -12.05 19.67
N ALA A 97 -7.10 -12.09 18.34
CA ALA A 97 -8.18 -12.82 17.70
C ALA A 97 -7.92 -14.34 17.77
N ALA A 98 -8.64 -15.05 18.64
CA ALA A 98 -8.48 -16.50 18.80
C ALA A 98 -8.89 -17.31 17.55
N LEU A 99 -9.60 -16.69 16.60
CA LEU A 99 -9.91 -17.29 15.30
C LEU A 99 -8.65 -17.57 14.48
N ASP A 100 -7.66 -16.69 14.58
CA ASP A 100 -6.45 -16.70 13.75
C ASP A 100 -5.19 -17.04 14.57
N HIS A 101 -5.33 -17.27 15.88
CA HIS A 101 -4.24 -17.64 16.79
C HIS A 101 -4.69 -18.71 17.80
N HIS A 102 -4.10 -19.90 17.72
CA HIS A 102 -4.35 -21.02 18.64
C HIS A 102 -3.20 -21.18 19.64
N SER A 103 -1.95 -21.01 19.17
CA SER A 103 -0.73 -20.92 19.98
C SER A 103 0.36 -20.19 19.19
N ASP A 104 1.52 -19.95 19.81
CA ASP A 104 2.68 -19.31 19.14
C ASP A 104 3.35 -20.21 18.10
N GLU A 105 2.91 -21.47 17.99
CA GLU A 105 3.34 -22.45 16.99
C GLU A 105 2.28 -22.65 15.89
N HIS A 106 1.03 -22.24 16.13
CA HIS A 106 -0.11 -22.46 15.23
C HIS A 106 -1.04 -21.23 15.18
N PHE A 107 -0.78 -20.36 14.21
CA PHE A 107 -1.48 -19.10 13.97
C PHE A 107 -1.29 -18.67 12.53
N VAL A 108 -2.26 -17.94 11.98
CA VAL A 108 -2.21 -17.40 10.62
C VAL A 108 -1.02 -16.47 10.49
N ARG A 109 -0.17 -16.73 9.49
CA ARG A 109 1.02 -15.93 9.22
C ARG A 109 1.47 -16.10 7.77
N GLU A 110 1.95 -15.02 7.19
CA GLU A 110 2.36 -15.00 5.79
C GLU A 110 3.62 -14.13 5.69
N ILE A 111 4.61 -14.59 4.92
CA ILE A 111 5.89 -13.87 4.76
C ILE A 111 5.70 -12.42 4.28
N PRO A 112 4.89 -12.11 3.25
CA PRO A 112 4.74 -10.73 2.78
C PRO A 112 4.21 -9.79 3.86
N ALA A 113 3.35 -10.27 4.77
CA ALA A 113 2.78 -9.48 5.87
C ALA A 113 3.84 -8.81 6.75
N VAL A 114 4.98 -9.46 6.92
CA VAL A 114 6.07 -8.94 7.76
C VAL A 114 6.66 -7.66 7.15
N PHE A 115 6.90 -7.71 5.84
CA PHE A 115 7.53 -6.63 5.10
C PHE A 115 6.54 -5.56 4.69
N ASP A 116 5.33 -5.93 4.26
CA ASP A 116 4.28 -5.00 3.88
C ASP A 116 3.89 -4.08 5.04
N LEU A 117 3.68 -4.63 6.25
CA LEU A 117 3.43 -3.82 7.45
C LEU A 117 4.57 -2.81 7.70
N THR A 118 5.82 -3.22 7.49
CA THR A 118 6.98 -2.32 7.63
C THR A 118 6.98 -1.23 6.56
N TYR A 119 6.76 -1.62 5.30
CA TYR A 119 6.74 -0.70 4.16
C TYR A 119 5.66 0.37 4.34
N ARG A 120 4.45 -0.04 4.68
CA ARG A 120 3.30 0.84 4.88
C ARG A 120 3.44 1.72 6.11
N ALA A 121 4.08 1.23 7.19
CA ALA A 121 4.42 2.08 8.35
C ALA A 121 5.42 3.19 7.98
N LEU A 122 6.43 2.89 7.15
CA LEU A 122 7.37 3.88 6.64
C LEU A 122 6.70 4.86 5.66
N GLU A 123 5.70 4.43 4.88
CA GLU A 123 4.88 5.35 4.08
C GLU A 123 4.02 6.27 4.94
N GLN A 124 3.54 5.82 6.11
CA GLN A 124 2.86 6.73 7.03
C GLN A 124 3.80 7.83 7.53
N TYR A 125 5.10 7.57 7.69
CA TYR A 125 6.10 8.64 7.92
C TYR A 125 6.24 9.56 6.71
N ASP A 126 6.25 9.03 5.50
CA ASP A 126 6.32 9.83 4.27
C ASP A 126 5.14 10.81 4.15
N TRP A 127 3.93 10.38 4.54
CA TRP A 127 2.74 11.22 4.61
C TRP A 127 2.74 12.21 5.77
N THR A 128 3.07 11.78 6.98
CA THR A 128 2.86 12.56 8.21
C THR A 128 4.08 13.38 8.64
N GLY A 129 5.29 12.97 8.26
CA GLY A 129 6.54 13.48 8.84
C GLY A 129 6.63 13.25 10.36
N ASP A 130 5.73 12.46 10.95
CA ASP A 130 5.68 12.23 12.38
C ASP A 130 6.74 11.21 12.77
N ARG A 131 7.76 11.71 13.48
CA ARG A 131 8.90 10.91 13.93
C ARG A 131 8.52 9.73 14.83
N ARG A 132 7.32 9.69 15.42
CA ARG A 132 6.85 8.50 16.15
C ARG A 132 6.87 7.24 15.28
N TRP A 133 6.62 7.37 13.97
CA TRP A 133 6.72 6.24 13.04
C TRP A 133 8.12 5.65 12.93
N LEU A 134 9.17 6.42 13.23
CA LEU A 134 10.57 6.00 13.18
C LEU A 134 11.15 5.69 14.57
N ASP A 135 10.76 6.47 15.57
CA ASP A 135 11.40 6.51 16.88
C ASP A 135 10.61 5.76 17.97
N ASP A 136 9.35 5.36 17.73
CA ASP A 136 8.61 4.52 18.67
C ASP A 136 9.36 3.19 18.88
N PRO A 137 9.58 2.76 20.13
CA PRO A 137 10.43 1.60 20.41
C PRO A 137 9.90 0.30 19.81
N ASP A 138 8.57 0.12 19.72
CA ASP A 138 7.97 -1.10 19.18
C ASP A 138 8.16 -1.13 17.65
N LEU A 139 7.86 -0.03 16.95
CA LEU A 139 8.06 0.10 15.50
C LEU A 139 9.54 0.04 15.10
N ALA A 140 10.39 0.81 15.78
CA ALA A 140 11.82 0.85 15.49
C ALA A 140 12.50 -0.50 15.69
N ALA A 141 12.08 -1.26 16.73
CA ALA A 141 12.54 -2.63 16.93
C ALA A 141 12.06 -3.53 15.79
N TYR A 142 10.78 -3.47 15.45
CA TYR A 142 10.19 -4.27 14.39
C TYR A 142 10.89 -4.07 13.04
N TYR A 143 11.21 -2.84 12.66
CA TYR A 143 11.93 -2.55 11.40
C TYR A 143 13.33 -3.16 11.35
N ARG A 144 14.03 -3.27 12.49
CA ARG A 144 15.34 -3.94 12.53
C ARG A 144 15.19 -5.45 12.49
N THR A 145 14.21 -5.97 13.22
CA THR A 145 13.95 -7.41 13.31
C THR A 145 13.46 -7.98 11.99
N CYS A 146 12.56 -7.29 11.27
CA CYS A 146 11.96 -7.82 10.03
C CYS A 146 12.99 -8.08 8.92
N VAL A 147 13.99 -7.22 8.76
CA VAL A 147 15.09 -7.40 7.79
C VAL A 147 16.35 -8.03 8.40
N GLY A 148 16.27 -8.48 9.65
CA GLY A 148 17.39 -9.04 10.41
C GLY A 148 17.04 -10.43 10.91
N GLU A 149 16.62 -10.51 12.18
CA GLU A 149 16.36 -11.79 12.84
C GLU A 149 15.23 -12.60 12.20
N PHE A 150 14.21 -11.94 11.62
CA PHE A 150 13.18 -12.64 10.85
C PHE A 150 13.79 -13.31 9.62
N VAL A 151 14.55 -12.57 8.80
CA VAL A 151 15.24 -13.16 7.63
C VAL A 151 16.13 -14.33 8.06
N THR A 152 17.00 -14.14 9.06
CA THR A 152 17.88 -15.21 9.55
C THR A 152 17.11 -16.44 10.07
N ALA A 153 15.92 -16.27 10.64
CA ALA A 153 15.13 -17.37 11.18
C ALA A 153 14.42 -18.22 10.11
N HIS A 154 14.26 -17.67 8.90
CA HIS A 154 13.49 -18.27 7.82
C HIS A 154 14.28 -18.38 6.51
N ASP A 155 15.57 -18.09 6.49
CA ASP A 155 16.48 -18.20 5.32
C ASP A 155 17.38 -19.44 5.51
N SER A 156 16.91 -20.58 5.00
CA SER A 156 17.48 -21.89 5.25
C SER A 156 18.72 -22.16 4.40
N ASP A 157 18.79 -21.57 3.20
CA ASP A 157 19.91 -21.73 2.27
C ASP A 157 20.95 -20.59 2.33
N GLY A 158 20.63 -19.50 3.02
CA GLY A 158 21.52 -18.39 3.32
C GLY A 158 21.64 -17.36 2.18
N ASP A 159 20.70 -17.35 1.24
CA ASP A 159 20.68 -16.42 0.11
C ASP A 159 20.08 -15.03 0.47
N GLY A 160 19.51 -14.91 1.67
CA GLY A 160 18.87 -13.71 2.20
C GLY A 160 17.37 -13.63 1.95
N VAL A 161 16.73 -14.69 1.43
CA VAL A 161 15.30 -14.76 1.13
C VAL A 161 14.59 -15.70 2.12
N PRO A 162 13.62 -15.21 2.91
CA PRO A 162 12.81 -16.07 3.75
C PRO A 162 12.01 -17.09 2.94
N GLU A 163 12.03 -18.35 3.35
CA GLU A 163 11.23 -19.43 2.77
C GLU A 163 10.10 -19.90 3.72
N ALA A 164 8.94 -20.18 3.14
CA ALA A 164 7.86 -20.88 3.81
C ALA A 164 8.07 -22.40 3.75
N GLY A 165 7.34 -23.13 4.60
CA GLY A 165 7.42 -24.60 4.66
C GLY A 165 6.82 -25.35 3.46
N GLY A 166 6.28 -24.65 2.44
CA GLY A 166 5.67 -25.27 1.27
C GLY A 166 4.46 -26.16 1.61
N THR A 167 3.64 -25.77 2.58
CA THR A 167 2.48 -26.57 3.02
C THR A 167 1.15 -26.07 2.45
N ALA A 168 1.10 -24.81 1.98
CA ALA A 168 -0.12 -24.04 1.69
C ALA A 168 -1.08 -23.90 2.89
N ASP A 169 -0.64 -24.24 4.10
CA ASP A 169 -1.41 -24.05 5.33
C ASP A 169 -1.03 -22.71 5.98
N ILE A 170 -1.96 -21.75 5.91
CA ILE A 170 -1.78 -20.40 6.46
C ILE A 170 -1.48 -20.40 7.97
N PHE A 171 -1.91 -21.43 8.73
CA PHE A 171 -1.59 -21.56 10.15
C PHE A 171 -0.18 -22.11 10.41
N LEU A 172 0.48 -22.66 9.37
CA LEU A 172 1.87 -23.10 9.39
C LEU A 172 2.81 -22.12 8.67
N GLY A 173 2.26 -21.16 7.92
CA GLY A 173 2.98 -20.11 7.23
C GLY A 173 3.02 -20.31 5.73
N THR A 174 2.68 -19.26 4.98
CA THR A 174 2.73 -19.21 3.51
C THR A 174 3.74 -18.18 3.01
N ALA A 175 4.23 -18.38 1.79
CA ALA A 175 5.17 -17.47 1.13
C ALA A 175 4.50 -16.24 0.51
N THR A 176 3.16 -16.26 0.36
CA THR A 176 2.34 -15.28 -0.36
C THR A 176 1.08 -14.95 0.43
N TYR A 177 0.49 -13.79 0.16
CA TYR A 177 -0.90 -13.46 0.56
C TYR A 177 -1.95 -14.28 -0.20
N ASN A 178 -1.60 -14.85 -1.36
CA ASN A 178 -2.55 -15.58 -2.18
C ASN A 178 -2.77 -16.99 -1.61
N GLU A 179 -3.87 -17.14 -0.86
CA GLU A 179 -4.26 -18.40 -0.22
C GLU A 179 -4.65 -19.53 -1.22
N ARG A 180 -4.61 -19.28 -2.54
CA ARG A 180 -5.05 -20.23 -3.58
C ARG A 180 -3.91 -20.85 -4.37
N GLU A 181 -2.66 -20.61 -3.98
CA GLU A 181 -1.49 -21.01 -4.75
C GLU A 181 -1.06 -22.46 -4.56
N ALA A 182 -0.14 -22.88 -5.42
CA ALA A 182 0.68 -24.05 -5.13
C ALA A 182 1.45 -23.80 -3.82
N PRO A 183 1.90 -24.85 -3.13
CA PRO A 183 2.78 -24.73 -1.98
C PRO A 183 4.13 -24.09 -2.36
N LEU A 184 4.16 -22.76 -2.45
CA LEU A 184 5.36 -22.00 -2.72
C LEU A 184 6.25 -21.98 -1.49
N LEU A 185 7.55 -22.12 -1.73
CA LEU A 185 8.61 -21.88 -0.75
C LEU A 185 8.93 -20.38 -0.71
N ILE A 186 8.99 -19.74 -1.87
CA ILE A 186 9.22 -18.30 -2.04
C ILE A 186 8.20 -17.79 -3.05
N ALA A 187 7.62 -16.62 -2.82
CA ALA A 187 6.70 -15.99 -3.76
C ALA A 187 7.14 -14.56 -4.11
N GLY A 188 6.68 -14.07 -5.27
CA GLY A 188 7.08 -12.77 -5.81
C GLY A 188 6.67 -11.60 -4.93
N ASP A 189 5.52 -11.68 -4.27
CA ASP A 189 5.03 -10.65 -3.34
C ASP A 189 5.88 -10.56 -2.07
N GLY A 190 6.22 -11.70 -1.44
CA GLY A 190 7.13 -11.76 -0.29
C GLY A 190 8.52 -11.20 -0.60
N LEU A 191 9.10 -11.62 -1.73
CA LEU A 191 10.43 -11.16 -2.17
C LEU A 191 10.41 -9.66 -2.51
N ALA A 192 9.38 -9.18 -3.19
CA ALA A 192 9.27 -7.76 -3.56
C ALA A 192 8.98 -6.86 -2.36
N ALA A 193 8.15 -7.29 -1.41
CA ALA A 193 7.90 -6.53 -0.19
C ALA A 193 9.20 -6.38 0.63
N GLN A 194 10.00 -7.44 0.75
CA GLN A 194 11.33 -7.36 1.37
C GLN A 194 12.24 -6.39 0.62
N TYR A 195 12.30 -6.48 -0.72
CA TYR A 195 13.04 -5.54 -1.56
C TYR A 195 12.66 -4.08 -1.26
N ALA A 196 11.36 -3.78 -1.21
CA ALA A 196 10.85 -2.43 -1.01
C ALA A 196 11.18 -1.88 0.38
N VAL A 197 11.13 -2.71 1.42
CA VAL A 197 11.56 -2.34 2.77
C VAL A 197 13.07 -2.06 2.80
N LEU A 198 13.88 -2.94 2.21
CA LEU A 198 15.34 -2.74 2.16
C LEU A 198 15.70 -1.42 1.47
N ARG A 199 15.00 -1.06 0.39
CA ARG A 199 15.14 0.25 -0.26
C ARG A 199 14.79 1.40 0.68
N LYS A 200 13.64 1.35 1.36
CA LYS A 200 13.24 2.42 2.30
C LYS A 200 14.21 2.57 3.47
N LEU A 201 14.85 1.48 3.90
CA LEU A 201 15.85 1.47 4.97
C LEU A 201 17.28 1.81 4.50
N GLY A 202 17.49 2.09 3.21
CA GLY A 202 18.81 2.41 2.66
C GLY A 202 19.77 1.20 2.59
N ARG A 203 19.25 -0.03 2.60
CA ARG A 203 20.01 -1.28 2.46
C ARG A 203 20.10 -1.69 0.98
N ASP A 204 20.57 -0.78 0.15
CA ASP A 204 20.50 -0.89 -1.31
C ASP A 204 21.21 -2.13 -1.87
N ALA A 205 22.38 -2.49 -1.34
CA ALA A 205 23.12 -3.66 -1.82
C ALA A 205 22.39 -4.99 -1.57
N GLU A 206 21.48 -5.04 -0.60
CA GLU A 206 20.66 -6.22 -0.32
C GLU A 206 19.42 -6.23 -1.21
N ALA A 207 18.79 -5.07 -1.38
CA ALA A 207 17.71 -4.90 -2.33
C ALA A 207 18.15 -5.24 -3.78
N ASP A 208 19.35 -4.80 -4.19
CA ASP A 208 19.93 -5.13 -5.50
C ASP A 208 20.08 -6.63 -5.71
N ARG A 209 20.42 -7.40 -4.66
CA ARG A 209 20.50 -8.87 -4.73
C ARG A 209 19.14 -9.50 -4.93
N LEU A 210 18.13 -9.08 -4.17
CA LEU A 210 16.75 -9.58 -4.34
C LEU A 210 16.22 -9.27 -5.74
N GLN A 211 16.48 -8.07 -6.24
CA GLN A 211 16.14 -7.69 -7.60
C GLN A 211 16.84 -8.58 -8.63
N ALA A 212 18.12 -8.89 -8.44
CA ALA A 212 18.86 -9.79 -9.32
C ALA A 212 18.31 -11.23 -9.30
N ILE A 213 17.89 -11.75 -8.13
CA ILE A 213 17.21 -13.04 -8.01
C ILE A 213 15.90 -13.02 -8.80
N TYR A 214 15.04 -12.03 -8.57
CA TYR A 214 13.75 -11.94 -9.27
C TYR A 214 13.93 -11.79 -10.78
N GLN A 215 15.00 -11.11 -11.24
CA GLN A 215 15.31 -11.03 -12.66
C GLN A 215 15.59 -12.39 -13.32
N THR A 216 16.08 -13.40 -12.58
CA THR A 216 16.26 -14.75 -13.13
C THR A 216 14.95 -15.52 -13.26
N TRP A 217 13.85 -15.00 -12.71
CA TRP A 217 12.53 -15.64 -12.78
C TRP A 217 11.80 -15.30 -14.09
N TRP A 218 12.36 -14.44 -14.94
CA TRP A 218 11.76 -14.07 -16.22
C TRP A 218 11.78 -15.22 -17.24
N ARG A 219 10.63 -15.49 -17.85
CA ARG A 219 10.52 -16.35 -19.04
C ARG A 219 9.48 -15.82 -20.00
N ASP A 220 9.87 -15.68 -21.26
CA ASP A 220 9.04 -15.24 -22.37
C ASP A 220 8.42 -13.83 -22.17
N ASP A 221 7.28 -13.75 -21.50
CA ASP A 221 6.46 -12.54 -21.32
C ASP A 221 6.13 -12.21 -19.85
N HIS A 222 6.50 -13.06 -18.89
CA HIS A 222 6.26 -12.80 -17.48
C HIS A 222 7.31 -13.43 -16.56
N PHE A 223 7.37 -12.92 -15.33
CA PHE A 223 8.12 -13.52 -14.24
C PHE A 223 7.38 -14.74 -13.70
N ALA A 224 8.10 -15.70 -13.13
CA ALA A 224 7.50 -16.74 -12.31
C ALA A 224 6.77 -16.11 -11.10
N ARG A 225 5.67 -16.71 -10.65
CA ARG A 225 5.00 -16.29 -9.41
C ARG A 225 5.80 -16.65 -8.15
N GLY A 226 6.65 -17.67 -8.23
CA GLY A 226 7.39 -18.17 -7.09
C GLY A 226 8.18 -19.43 -7.38
N VAL A 227 8.74 -19.98 -6.30
CA VAL A 227 9.55 -21.19 -6.28
C VAL A 227 8.80 -22.28 -5.53
N THR A 228 8.67 -23.45 -6.15
CA THR A 228 8.16 -24.69 -5.55
C THR A 228 9.32 -25.67 -5.33
N THR A 229 9.03 -26.85 -4.78
CA THR A 229 10.01 -27.95 -4.72
C THR A 229 10.49 -28.43 -6.09
N ASP A 230 9.72 -28.17 -7.16
CA ASP A 230 10.03 -28.58 -8.53
C ASP A 230 10.72 -27.46 -9.34
N GLY A 231 10.94 -26.29 -8.72
CA GLY A 231 11.54 -25.11 -9.33
C GLY A 231 10.55 -23.96 -9.55
N LEU A 232 10.87 -23.07 -10.49
CA LEU A 232 10.08 -21.88 -10.79
C LEU A 232 8.69 -22.24 -11.35
N ASP A 233 7.67 -21.63 -10.77
CA ASP A 233 6.27 -21.77 -11.16
C ASP A 233 5.81 -20.53 -11.95
N PHE A 234 5.29 -20.76 -13.15
CA PHE A 234 4.86 -19.71 -14.09
C PHE A 234 3.34 -19.67 -14.28
N ASP A 235 2.57 -20.28 -13.38
CA ASP A 235 1.11 -20.17 -13.39
C ASP A 235 0.66 -18.76 -12.98
N TRP A 236 -0.61 -18.45 -13.22
CA TRP A 236 -1.19 -17.17 -12.82
C TRP A 236 -1.24 -17.04 -11.30
N GLY A 237 -0.48 -16.08 -10.76
CA GLY A 237 -0.23 -15.98 -9.32
C GLY A 237 -1.02 -14.94 -8.54
N LEU A 238 -1.95 -14.20 -9.17
CA LEU A 238 -2.71 -13.12 -8.53
C LEU A 238 -1.80 -12.12 -7.77
N GLU A 239 -1.78 -12.17 -6.44
CA GLU A 239 -1.02 -11.30 -5.54
C GLU A 239 0.50 -11.48 -5.70
N SER A 240 0.96 -12.72 -5.89
CA SER A 240 2.37 -13.04 -6.14
C SER A 240 2.96 -12.30 -7.34
N HIS A 241 2.14 -11.85 -8.29
CA HIS A 241 2.57 -10.96 -9.36
C HIS A 241 2.17 -9.50 -9.16
N THR A 242 0.91 -9.24 -8.79
CA THR A 242 0.39 -7.87 -8.71
C THR A 242 1.08 -7.08 -7.59
N LEU A 243 1.30 -7.69 -6.42
CA LEU A 243 2.05 -7.07 -5.34
C LEU A 243 3.55 -7.04 -5.61
N ALA A 244 4.09 -8.01 -6.37
CA ALA A 244 5.50 -7.93 -6.79
C ALA A 244 5.77 -6.64 -7.57
N ALA A 245 4.92 -6.35 -8.56
CA ALA A 245 4.96 -5.11 -9.32
C ALA A 245 4.68 -3.90 -8.43
N LEU A 246 3.72 -3.98 -7.50
CA LEU A 246 3.38 -2.87 -6.61
C LEU A 246 4.59 -2.47 -5.76
N PHE A 247 5.34 -3.44 -5.25
CA PHE A 247 6.55 -3.22 -4.46
C PHE A 247 7.80 -2.92 -5.31
N GLY A 248 7.67 -2.85 -6.64
CA GLY A 248 8.68 -2.33 -7.55
C GLY A 248 9.52 -3.39 -8.27
N LEU A 249 9.15 -4.66 -8.20
CA LEU A 249 9.76 -5.74 -8.97
C LEU A 249 8.86 -6.19 -10.13
N GLY A 250 9.43 -6.36 -11.31
CA GLY A 250 8.67 -6.82 -12.49
C GLY A 250 7.87 -5.74 -13.22
N GLY A 251 8.09 -4.46 -12.92
CA GLY A 251 7.45 -3.33 -13.61
C GLY A 251 7.91 -3.06 -15.06
N THR A 252 8.16 -4.09 -15.87
CA THR A 252 8.46 -3.95 -17.31
C THR A 252 7.15 -3.83 -18.09
N ASP A 253 7.14 -3.07 -19.19
CA ASP A 253 5.92 -2.89 -19.99
C ASP A 253 5.34 -4.24 -20.46
N GLN A 254 6.19 -5.17 -20.89
CA GLN A 254 5.76 -6.50 -21.32
C GLN A 254 5.09 -7.30 -20.19
N HIS A 255 5.63 -7.24 -18.97
CA HIS A 255 5.01 -7.92 -17.84
C HIS A 255 3.69 -7.26 -17.45
N LEU A 256 3.64 -5.93 -17.43
CA LEU A 256 2.44 -5.17 -17.11
C LEU A 256 1.31 -5.46 -18.11
N ASP A 257 1.63 -5.53 -19.41
CA ASP A 257 0.65 -5.91 -20.44
C ASP A 257 0.08 -7.33 -20.19
N TRP A 258 0.95 -8.28 -19.81
CA TRP A 258 0.52 -9.63 -19.44
C TRP A 258 -0.35 -9.62 -18.17
N LEU A 259 0.02 -8.83 -17.15
CA LEU A 259 -0.74 -8.70 -15.91
C LEU A 259 -2.14 -8.14 -16.15
N GLU A 260 -2.25 -7.07 -16.95
CA GLU A 260 -3.53 -6.46 -17.31
C GLU A 260 -4.42 -7.46 -18.07
N ALA A 261 -3.84 -8.24 -18.99
CA ALA A 261 -4.56 -9.31 -19.70
C ALA A 261 -5.05 -10.42 -18.75
N LYS A 262 -4.24 -10.82 -17.77
CA LYS A 262 -4.62 -11.82 -16.75
C LYS A 262 -5.69 -11.31 -15.81
N MET A 263 -5.55 -10.09 -15.29
CA MET A 263 -6.57 -9.47 -14.44
C MET A 263 -7.91 -9.30 -15.15
N THR A 264 -7.91 -9.14 -16.48
CA THR A 264 -9.15 -9.09 -17.27
C THR A 264 -9.75 -10.48 -17.51
N SER A 265 -8.92 -11.48 -17.81
CA SER A 265 -9.38 -12.82 -18.21
C SER A 265 -9.66 -13.77 -17.05
N ASP A 266 -8.93 -13.63 -15.94
CA ASP A 266 -9.03 -14.45 -14.74
C ASP A 266 -8.77 -13.60 -13.46
N PRO A 267 -9.65 -12.63 -13.15
CA PRO A 267 -9.51 -11.78 -11.98
C PRO A 267 -9.64 -12.55 -10.66
N PRO A 268 -9.08 -12.02 -9.55
CA PRO A 268 -9.38 -12.51 -8.20
C PRO A 268 -10.90 -12.56 -7.96
N LYS A 269 -11.36 -13.55 -7.18
CA LYS A 269 -12.80 -13.69 -6.86
C LYS A 269 -13.22 -12.80 -5.70
N ASN A 270 -12.31 -12.56 -4.76
CA ASN A 270 -12.45 -11.68 -3.63
C ASN A 270 -12.19 -10.23 -4.07
N ILE A 271 -12.88 -9.28 -3.44
CA ILE A 271 -12.80 -7.85 -3.78
C ILE A 271 -11.53 -7.20 -3.21
N GLU A 272 -11.05 -7.66 -2.05
CA GLU A 272 -9.82 -7.21 -1.39
C GLU A 272 -8.60 -7.30 -2.31
N SER A 273 -8.37 -8.42 -3.01
CA SER A 273 -7.20 -8.54 -3.90
C SER A 273 -7.27 -7.67 -5.16
N LYS A 274 -8.36 -6.93 -5.35
CA LYS A 274 -8.51 -5.92 -6.42
C LYS A 274 -8.31 -4.50 -5.89
N SER A 275 -8.32 -4.31 -4.58
CA SER A 275 -8.41 -2.99 -3.96
C SER A 275 -7.17 -2.14 -4.25
N TYR A 276 -5.96 -2.71 -4.17
CA TYR A 276 -4.68 -2.02 -4.44
C TYR A 276 -4.21 -2.16 -5.89
N TYR A 277 -4.99 -2.80 -6.77
CA TYR A 277 -4.62 -2.91 -8.18
C TYR A 277 -4.56 -1.56 -8.91
N PRO A 278 -5.45 -0.58 -8.63
CA PRO A 278 -5.30 0.76 -9.22
C PRO A 278 -4.04 1.49 -8.73
N GLU A 279 -3.62 1.34 -7.46
CA GLU A 279 -2.35 1.87 -6.94
C GLU A 279 -1.16 1.40 -7.80
N LEU A 280 -1.11 0.09 -8.10
CA LEU A 280 -0.12 -0.49 -8.99
C LEU A 280 -0.14 0.16 -10.37
N LEU A 281 -1.32 0.30 -10.98
CA LEU A 281 -1.43 0.82 -12.34
C LEU A 281 -1.05 2.31 -12.41
N PHE A 282 -1.47 3.13 -11.44
CA PHE A 282 -1.04 4.53 -11.34
C PHE A 282 0.48 4.65 -11.17
N LYS A 283 1.09 3.79 -10.35
CA LYS A 283 2.56 3.77 -10.17
C LYS A 283 3.32 3.66 -11.49
N TYR A 284 2.78 2.92 -12.45
CA TYR A 284 3.38 2.70 -13.77
C TYR A 284 2.80 3.56 -14.90
N GLY A 285 1.95 4.55 -14.57
CA GLY A 285 1.33 5.44 -15.55
C GLY A 285 0.31 4.75 -16.47
N ARG A 286 -0.26 3.61 -16.04
CA ARG A 286 -1.31 2.85 -16.74
C ARG A 286 -2.68 3.41 -16.40
N ASP A 287 -2.84 4.70 -16.62
CA ASP A 287 -3.86 5.48 -15.91
C ASP A 287 -5.29 5.24 -16.36
N GLU A 288 -5.51 4.96 -17.64
CA GLU A 288 -6.84 4.57 -18.14
C GLU A 288 -7.29 3.25 -17.51
N SER A 289 -6.38 2.27 -17.42
CA SER A 289 -6.63 1.00 -16.76
C SER A 289 -6.81 1.18 -15.25
N ALA A 290 -5.98 2.00 -14.61
CA ALA A 290 -6.09 2.34 -13.19
C ALA A 290 -7.47 2.93 -12.89
N TRP A 291 -7.91 3.84 -13.74
CA TRP A 291 -9.22 4.46 -13.62
C TRP A 291 -10.37 3.48 -13.85
N GLN A 292 -10.27 2.59 -14.85
CA GLN A 292 -11.26 1.53 -15.07
C GLN A 292 -11.45 0.66 -13.82
N TRP A 293 -10.36 0.24 -13.17
CA TRP A 293 -10.42 -0.56 -11.95
C TRP A 293 -10.86 0.26 -10.73
N THR A 294 -10.50 1.55 -10.65
CA THR A 294 -11.05 2.46 -9.63
C THR A 294 -12.57 2.55 -9.74
N LYS A 295 -13.11 2.70 -10.96
CA LYS A 295 -14.57 2.66 -11.20
C LYS A 295 -15.19 1.32 -10.80
N HIS A 296 -14.52 0.20 -11.07
CA HIS A 296 -14.98 -1.12 -10.61
C HIS A 296 -15.16 -1.17 -9.09
N LEU A 297 -14.21 -0.63 -8.32
CA LEU A 297 -14.30 -0.56 -6.85
C LEU A 297 -15.42 0.39 -6.41
N ILE A 298 -15.54 1.57 -7.00
CA ILE A 298 -16.60 2.54 -6.70
C ILE A 298 -17.99 1.93 -6.97
N ASP A 299 -18.18 1.32 -8.14
CA ASP A 299 -19.46 0.81 -8.60
C ASP A 299 -19.88 -0.45 -7.82
N SER A 300 -18.93 -1.20 -7.28
CA SER A 300 -19.21 -2.37 -6.44
C SER A 300 -20.04 -2.02 -5.21
N ARG A 301 -19.80 -0.82 -4.64
CA ARG A 301 -20.34 -0.40 -3.32
C ARG A 301 -20.18 -1.48 -2.25
N ASP A 302 -19.14 -2.30 -2.37
CA ASP A 302 -18.91 -3.45 -1.50
C ASP A 302 -18.73 -2.99 -0.04
N ASP A 303 -19.23 -3.78 0.90
CA ASP A 303 -19.17 -3.45 2.33
C ASP A 303 -17.88 -3.90 2.99
N TYR A 304 -16.97 -4.56 2.26
CA TYR A 304 -15.63 -4.83 2.72
C TYR A 304 -14.90 -3.52 3.05
N PRO A 305 -14.50 -3.26 4.31
CA PRO A 305 -14.07 -1.94 4.77
C PRO A 305 -12.97 -1.31 3.92
N GLU A 306 -12.01 -2.13 3.49
CA GLU A 306 -10.87 -1.70 2.67
C GLU A 306 -11.26 -0.90 1.44
N ILE A 307 -12.37 -1.26 0.80
CA ILE A 307 -12.82 -0.63 -0.44
C ILE A 307 -13.10 0.85 -0.26
N SER A 308 -13.71 1.23 0.87
CA SER A 308 -14.00 2.65 1.13
C SER A 308 -12.74 3.48 1.35
N PHE A 309 -11.72 2.92 2.02
CA PHE A 309 -10.44 3.61 2.23
C PHE A 309 -9.62 3.70 0.95
N THR A 310 -9.52 2.61 0.20
CA THR A 310 -8.73 2.61 -1.04
C THR A 310 -9.40 3.46 -2.11
N VAL A 311 -10.74 3.55 -2.19
CA VAL A 311 -11.40 4.50 -3.10
C VAL A 311 -11.03 5.95 -2.75
N VAL A 312 -10.95 6.32 -1.47
CA VAL A 312 -10.45 7.65 -1.06
C VAL A 312 -9.01 7.86 -1.52
N GLU A 313 -8.14 6.86 -1.32
CA GLU A 313 -6.75 6.91 -1.78
C GLU A 313 -6.65 7.10 -3.29
N HIS A 314 -7.33 6.28 -4.09
CA HIS A 314 -7.24 6.35 -5.55
C HIS A 314 -7.79 7.67 -6.11
N LEU A 315 -8.90 8.16 -5.57
CA LEU A 315 -9.50 9.43 -6.02
C LEU A 315 -8.67 10.65 -5.68
N VAL A 316 -7.72 10.55 -4.73
CA VAL A 316 -6.93 11.67 -4.26
C VAL A 316 -5.45 11.45 -4.52
N ALA A 317 -4.81 10.52 -3.84
CA ALA A 317 -3.39 10.23 -4.03
C ALA A 317 -3.09 9.62 -5.40
N GLY A 318 -3.94 8.70 -5.88
CA GLY A 318 -3.80 8.05 -7.19
C GLY A 318 -3.95 9.04 -8.35
N LEU A 319 -5.13 9.63 -8.50
CA LEU A 319 -5.44 10.56 -9.59
C LEU A 319 -4.55 11.80 -9.63
N LEU A 320 -4.18 12.36 -8.46
CA LEU A 320 -3.28 13.52 -8.39
C LEU A 320 -1.79 13.14 -8.45
N GLY A 321 -1.45 11.85 -8.36
CA GLY A 321 -0.09 11.32 -8.29
C GLY A 321 0.75 11.90 -7.18
N LEU A 322 0.21 11.85 -5.96
CA LEU A 322 0.86 12.41 -4.78
C LEU A 322 1.96 11.47 -4.29
N ARG A 323 3.17 12.01 -4.13
CA ARG A 323 4.31 11.31 -3.53
C ARG A 323 4.92 12.19 -2.45
N PRO A 324 4.41 12.10 -1.22
CA PRO A 324 4.87 12.93 -0.12
C PRO A 324 6.21 12.42 0.42
N ARG A 325 7.01 13.35 0.94
CA ARG A 325 8.14 13.12 1.84
C ARG A 325 8.11 14.23 2.88
N ALA A 326 7.06 14.18 3.70
CA ALA A 326 6.73 15.24 4.65
C ALA A 326 7.87 15.51 5.64
N GLY A 327 8.61 14.47 6.05
CA GLY A 327 9.80 14.62 6.89
C GLY A 327 10.91 15.49 6.29
N ASP A 328 10.96 15.58 4.95
CA ASP A 328 11.91 16.42 4.21
C ASP A 328 11.30 17.74 3.72
N ALA A 329 10.05 18.04 4.09
CA ALA A 329 9.26 19.14 3.53
C ALA A 329 9.17 19.09 1.99
N VAL A 330 8.93 17.89 1.43
CA VAL A 330 8.74 17.71 -0.02
C VAL A 330 7.41 17.04 -0.33
N LEU A 331 6.76 17.49 -1.41
CA LEU A 331 5.66 16.79 -2.07
C LEU A 331 5.93 16.75 -3.57
N ALA A 332 5.98 15.57 -4.18
CA ALA A 332 5.92 15.45 -5.63
C ALA A 332 4.48 15.20 -6.08
N VAL A 333 4.11 15.82 -7.21
CA VAL A 333 2.78 15.77 -7.81
C VAL A 333 2.93 15.49 -9.30
N ASP A 334 2.22 14.47 -9.80
CA ASP A 334 2.17 14.14 -11.21
C ASP A 334 0.75 13.71 -11.62
N SER A 335 0.09 14.45 -12.51
CA SER A 335 -1.30 14.16 -12.85
C SER A 335 -1.46 12.81 -13.54
N HIS A 336 -2.38 12.00 -13.02
CA HIS A 336 -2.82 10.73 -13.59
C HIS A 336 -4.29 10.79 -14.03
N LEU A 337 -4.84 11.99 -14.29
CA LEU A 337 -6.23 12.11 -14.74
C LEU A 337 -6.46 11.33 -16.05
N PRO A 338 -7.45 10.42 -16.09
CA PRO A 338 -7.86 9.75 -17.33
C PRO A 338 -8.47 10.76 -18.29
N ALA A 339 -8.56 10.41 -19.57
CA ALA A 339 -9.08 11.29 -20.63
C ALA A 339 -10.51 11.80 -20.36
N GLU A 340 -11.32 11.04 -19.61
CA GLU A 340 -12.69 11.45 -19.28
C GLU A 340 -12.79 12.46 -18.12
N LEU A 341 -11.71 12.72 -17.38
CA LEU A 341 -11.67 13.71 -16.30
C LEU A 341 -10.85 14.93 -16.72
N GLY A 342 -11.54 16.03 -17.01
CA GLY A 342 -10.90 17.28 -17.43
C GLY A 342 -10.34 18.07 -16.25
N VAL A 343 -10.99 18.01 -15.08
CA VAL A 343 -10.55 18.74 -13.88
C VAL A 343 -10.79 17.93 -12.61
N LEU A 344 -9.79 17.92 -11.73
CA LEU A 344 -9.91 17.43 -10.36
C LEU A 344 -9.31 18.45 -9.40
N THR A 345 -9.98 18.68 -8.29
CA THR A 345 -9.42 19.40 -7.15
C THR A 345 -9.62 18.62 -5.88
N ALA A 346 -8.55 18.46 -5.11
CA ALA A 346 -8.63 18.08 -3.70
C ALA A 346 -8.17 19.25 -2.83
N ASP A 347 -8.96 19.57 -1.82
CA ASP A 347 -8.72 20.66 -0.89
C ASP A 347 -8.64 20.13 0.54
N HIS A 348 -7.82 20.77 1.36
CA HIS A 348 -7.41 20.31 2.68
C HIS A 348 -6.69 18.95 2.70
N ILE A 349 -5.83 18.69 1.72
CA ILE A 349 -4.90 17.56 1.77
C ILE A 349 -3.85 17.83 2.83
N ARG A 350 -3.66 16.87 3.74
CA ARG A 350 -2.61 16.91 4.75
C ARG A 350 -1.35 16.25 4.21
N VAL A 351 -0.23 16.96 4.29
CA VAL A 351 1.11 16.39 4.13
C VAL A 351 1.89 16.89 5.33
N GLY A 352 2.15 16.03 6.29
CA GLY A 352 2.62 16.36 7.62
C GLY A 352 1.97 17.59 8.24
N GLY A 353 2.75 18.65 8.43
CA GLY A 353 2.26 19.92 8.99
C GLY A 353 1.49 20.79 7.99
N TRP A 354 1.56 20.54 6.69
CA TRP A 354 1.02 21.39 5.62
C TRP A 354 -0.42 21.03 5.24
N ASP A 355 -1.23 22.07 5.00
CA ASP A 355 -2.61 22.01 4.50
C ASP A 355 -2.63 22.52 3.06
N LEU A 356 -3.04 21.68 2.12
CA LEU A 356 -2.85 21.94 0.69
C LEU A 356 -4.16 21.88 -0.08
N ARG A 357 -4.26 22.71 -1.11
CA ARG A 357 -5.19 22.55 -2.22
C ARG A 357 -4.42 22.22 -3.48
N ILE A 358 -4.84 21.18 -4.19
CA ILE A 358 -4.24 20.76 -5.46
C ILE A 358 -5.34 20.68 -6.49
N THR A 359 -5.21 21.44 -7.58
CA THR A 359 -6.09 21.41 -8.74
C THR A 359 -5.30 20.95 -9.95
N GLN A 360 -5.81 19.99 -10.70
CA GLN A 360 -5.26 19.54 -11.97
C GLN A 360 -6.27 19.74 -13.08
N GLU A 361 -5.81 20.27 -14.21
CA GLU A 361 -6.56 20.35 -15.46
C GLU A 361 -5.89 19.40 -16.46
N ALA A 362 -6.57 18.30 -16.76
CA ALA A 362 -6.04 17.15 -17.48
C ALA A 362 -4.65 16.75 -16.94
N ARG A 363 -3.73 16.38 -17.83
CA ARG A 363 -2.35 15.96 -17.51
C ARG A 363 -1.32 17.06 -17.64
N HIS A 364 -1.75 18.30 -17.86
CA HIS A 364 -0.86 19.34 -18.35
C HIS A 364 -0.75 20.50 -17.39
N THR A 365 -1.79 20.79 -16.61
CA THR A 365 -1.76 21.88 -15.65
C THR A 365 -1.95 21.34 -14.25
N THR A 366 -1.06 21.74 -13.34
CA THR A 366 -1.19 21.48 -11.91
C THR A 366 -1.02 22.79 -11.16
N GLU A 367 -1.97 23.09 -10.28
CA GLU A 367 -1.95 24.22 -9.38
C GLU A 367 -1.92 23.70 -7.94
N VAL A 368 -0.93 24.13 -7.17
CA VAL A 368 -0.77 23.76 -5.76
C VAL A 368 -0.76 25.03 -4.94
N THR A 369 -1.66 25.11 -3.95
CA THR A 369 -1.73 26.18 -2.96
C THR A 369 -1.42 25.60 -1.59
N VAL A 370 -0.53 26.26 -0.86
CA VAL A 370 -0.26 25.94 0.56
C VAL A 370 -1.13 26.86 1.40
N HIS A 371 -2.22 26.37 1.97
CA HIS A 371 -3.07 27.18 2.86
C HIS A 371 -2.35 27.54 4.15
N SER A 372 -1.72 26.54 4.77
CA SER A 372 -1.00 26.68 6.03
C SER A 372 0.08 25.61 6.18
N GLY A 373 1.02 25.82 7.09
CA GLY A 373 2.07 24.85 7.40
C GLY A 373 3.18 25.42 8.28
N PRO A 374 4.12 24.57 8.74
CA PRO A 374 5.20 24.98 9.65
C PRO A 374 6.30 25.83 8.99
N GLY A 375 6.30 25.92 7.65
CA GLY A 375 7.29 26.65 6.88
C GLY A 375 7.13 26.41 5.37
N PRO A 376 8.13 26.76 4.55
CA PRO A 376 8.13 26.46 3.13
C PRO A 376 8.08 24.95 2.84
N LEU A 377 7.33 24.57 1.82
CA LEU A 377 7.24 23.22 1.26
C LEU A 377 7.84 23.22 -0.15
N THR A 378 8.70 22.24 -0.45
CA THR A 378 9.16 22.02 -1.83
C THR A 378 8.15 21.15 -2.56
N VAL A 379 7.44 21.75 -3.52
CA VAL A 379 6.49 21.05 -4.39
C VAL A 379 7.17 20.74 -5.73
N VAL A 380 7.29 19.46 -6.07
CA VAL A 380 7.88 19.01 -7.34
C VAL A 380 6.76 18.66 -8.31
N VAL A 381 6.52 19.51 -9.31
CA VAL A 381 5.50 19.28 -10.34
C VAL A 381 6.18 18.87 -11.63
N ALA A 382 5.87 17.67 -12.14
CA ALA A 382 6.48 17.12 -13.36
C ALA A 382 8.03 17.22 -13.37
N GLY A 383 8.66 16.97 -12.21
CA GLY A 383 10.12 17.01 -12.04
C GLY A 383 10.72 18.40 -11.79
N THR A 384 9.91 19.47 -11.81
CA THR A 384 10.37 20.83 -11.52
C THR A 384 10.04 21.24 -10.09
N PRO A 385 11.03 21.62 -9.25
CA PRO A 385 10.79 22.02 -7.88
C PRO A 385 10.33 23.48 -7.76
N HIS A 386 9.36 23.72 -6.88
CA HIS A 386 8.83 25.03 -6.49
C HIS A 386 8.82 25.12 -4.97
N LEU A 387 9.42 26.16 -4.41
CA LEU A 387 9.36 26.41 -2.98
C LEU A 387 8.15 27.29 -2.67
N LEU A 388 7.20 26.78 -1.88
CA LEU A 388 5.96 27.47 -1.53
C LEU A 388 5.83 27.63 -0.02
N GLY A 389 5.72 28.87 0.45
CA GLY A 389 5.34 29.22 1.80
C GLY A 389 3.82 29.19 2.02
N PRO A 390 3.37 29.25 3.30
CA PRO A 390 1.95 29.43 3.61
C PRO A 390 1.34 30.67 2.92
N GLY A 391 0.20 30.48 2.26
CA GLY A 391 -0.50 31.48 1.46
C GLY A 391 -0.02 31.59 0.01
N GLU A 392 0.98 30.82 -0.41
CA GLU A 392 1.51 30.85 -1.77
C GLU A 392 0.92 29.75 -2.67
N THR A 393 0.89 30.05 -3.96
CA THR A 393 0.39 29.16 -5.02
C THR A 393 1.41 29.07 -6.15
N ALA A 394 1.65 27.86 -6.65
CA ALA A 394 2.28 27.66 -7.95
C ALA A 394 1.28 27.03 -8.92
N ARG A 395 1.23 27.57 -10.13
CA ARG A 395 0.55 26.96 -11.28
C ARG A 395 1.59 26.64 -12.33
N VAL A 396 1.66 25.37 -12.72
CA VAL A 396 2.63 24.85 -13.68
C VAL A 396 1.85 24.20 -14.82
N SER A 397 2.17 24.61 -16.05
CA SER A 397 1.65 23.97 -17.26
C SER A 397 2.80 23.36 -18.07
N THR A 398 2.76 22.05 -18.31
CA THR A 398 3.71 21.33 -19.15
C THR A 398 3.15 21.15 -20.56
N PRO A 399 3.97 21.21 -21.62
CA PRO A 399 3.57 20.76 -22.94
C PRO A 399 3.02 19.32 -22.88
N THR A 400 2.00 19.02 -23.68
CA THR A 400 1.22 17.78 -23.67
C THR A 400 2.06 16.52 -23.43
N LYS A 401 1.71 15.79 -22.37
CA LYS A 401 2.23 14.46 -22.00
C LYS A 401 1.60 13.32 -22.80
N ASP A 402 0.89 13.61 -23.88
CA ASP A 402 0.31 12.58 -24.73
C ASP A 402 1.46 11.83 -25.41
N ARG A 403 1.80 10.67 -24.86
CA ARG A 403 2.59 9.68 -25.59
C ARG A 403 1.76 9.30 -26.82
N SER A 404 2.36 9.49 -27.99
CA SER A 404 1.87 9.04 -29.29
C SER A 404 1.52 7.56 -29.30
#